data_AF-A0A923CHT3-F1
#
_entry.id   AF-A0A923CHT3-F1
#
_cell.length_a   1.000
_cell.length_b   1.000
_cell.length_c   1.000
_cell.angle_alpha   90.00
_cell.angle_beta   90.00
_cell.angle_gamma   90.00
#
_symmetry.space_group_name_H-M   'P 1'
#
loop_
_entity.id
_entity.type
_entity.pdbx_description
1 polymer ?
#
loop_
_entity_poly.entity_id
_entity_poly.type
_entity_poly.pdbx_seq_one_letter_code
_entity_poly.pdbx_strand_id
1 'polypeptide(L)'
;MRKIFLSALLVIFFSNGMSALEKNDIVRFYAKADSISSNPEIGKALNISCQKKIDNLWISFIGYKGENEAIIVAVTNEKIQNPNKEIFRILDFNEGSPVLGKVTTWGYVFDRNKDGKVDYLSLVDGAAPFLDDRVPESYPARGQKLSRNDLELYVNKCKIIFNHWADDNCDEKIDAVVHVDIDPLRDWVRRKILARCTKFDNRFNDVFAFRKKISGEHEKINFTSTAVPYRPLGSISGSITKDVLQRQTDILYLINRAVKECNIGKNLRGE
;
A
#
# COMPACT_ATOMS: atom_id res chain seq x y z
N MET A 1 -46.94 41.10 43.22
CA MET A 1 -46.73 40.97 41.76
C MET A 1 -45.24 41.07 41.46
N ARG A 2 -44.56 39.92 41.31
CA ARG A 2 -43.13 39.83 40.98
C ARG A 2 -42.97 39.71 39.46
N LYS A 3 -42.23 40.63 38.85
CA LYS A 3 -41.73 40.48 37.46
C LYS A 3 -40.43 39.69 37.51
N ILE A 4 -40.41 38.55 36.85
CA ILE A 4 -39.22 37.73 36.58
C ILE A 4 -38.62 38.25 35.27
N PHE A 5 -37.38 38.74 35.30
CA PHE A 5 -36.60 39.00 34.08
C PHE A 5 -35.68 37.81 33.85
N LEU A 6 -35.90 37.13 32.72
CA LEU A 6 -35.09 36.04 32.18
C LEU A 6 -33.70 36.58 31.79
N SER A 7 -32.64 36.01 32.35
CA SER A 7 -31.30 36.05 31.77
C SER A 7 -31.13 34.83 30.88
N ALA A 8 -31.20 35.01 29.56
CA ALA A 8 -30.86 33.98 28.59
C ALA A 8 -29.33 33.86 28.49
N LEU A 9 -28.79 32.77 29.02
CA LEU A 9 -27.39 32.38 28.83
C LEU A 9 -27.27 31.73 27.45
N LEU A 10 -26.82 32.50 26.46
CA LEU A 10 -26.51 32.00 25.12
C LEU A 10 -25.15 31.26 25.19
N VAL A 11 -25.19 29.94 25.38
CA VAL A 11 -23.99 29.09 25.24
C VAL A 11 -23.73 28.89 23.76
N ILE A 12 -22.85 29.73 23.20
CA ILE A 12 -22.29 29.52 21.86
C ILE A 12 -21.27 28.38 21.99
N PHE A 13 -21.66 27.17 21.62
CA PHE A 13 -20.72 26.10 21.31
C PHE A 13 -19.96 26.50 20.05
N PHE A 14 -18.81 27.16 20.22
CA PHE A 14 -17.80 27.18 19.17
C PHE A 14 -17.22 25.77 19.04
N SER A 15 -17.76 24.99 18.12
CA SER A 15 -17.12 23.80 17.57
C SER A 15 -15.88 24.23 16.80
N ASN A 16 -14.81 24.54 17.53
CA ASN A 16 -13.50 24.82 16.96
C ASN A 16 -12.88 23.51 16.46
N GLY A 17 -13.12 23.23 15.18
CA GLY A 17 -12.17 22.64 14.23
C GLY A 17 -11.26 21.52 14.70
N MET A 18 -11.77 20.28 14.73
CA MET A 18 -10.95 19.14 14.30
C MET A 18 -10.78 19.22 12.78
N SER A 19 -9.74 19.88 12.27
CA SER A 19 -9.49 19.85 10.80
C SER A 19 -8.03 19.96 10.33
N ALA A 20 -7.06 20.02 11.23
CA ALA A 20 -5.64 20.07 10.83
C ALA A 20 -4.74 19.01 11.49
N LEU A 21 -5.14 18.43 12.64
CA LEU A 21 -4.32 17.45 13.34
C LEU A 21 -4.42 16.03 12.74
N GLU A 22 -5.62 15.56 12.38
CA GLU A 22 -5.84 14.22 11.79
C GLU A 22 -5.21 14.04 10.40
N LYS A 23 -5.15 15.12 9.58
CA LYS A 23 -4.53 15.06 8.25
C LYS A 23 -3.03 14.77 8.30
N ASN A 24 -2.34 15.22 9.34
CA ASN A 24 -0.91 14.99 9.50
C ASN A 24 -0.59 13.58 10.02
N ASP A 25 -1.53 12.91 10.67
CA ASP A 25 -1.28 11.60 11.28
C ASP A 25 -1.25 10.50 10.23
N ILE A 26 -2.25 10.49 9.33
CA ILE A 26 -2.39 9.44 8.32
C ILE A 26 -1.27 9.46 7.27
N VAL A 27 -0.78 10.64 6.87
CA VAL A 27 0.36 10.77 5.95
C VAL A 27 1.66 10.32 6.61
N ARG A 28 1.83 10.55 7.92
CA ARG A 28 2.96 10.00 8.68
C ARG A 28 2.89 8.49 8.75
N PHE A 29 1.70 7.93 8.94
CA PHE A 29 1.50 6.49 8.88
C PHE A 29 1.92 5.91 7.52
N TYR A 30 1.52 6.53 6.41
CA TYR A 30 1.94 6.07 5.08
C TYR A 30 3.47 6.04 4.94
N ALA A 31 4.16 7.06 5.43
CA ALA A 31 5.62 7.10 5.43
C ALA A 31 6.24 5.99 6.30
N LYS A 32 5.61 5.66 7.45
CA LYS A 32 6.03 4.57 8.32
C LYS A 32 5.82 3.21 7.65
N ALA A 33 4.63 2.95 7.10
CA ALA A 33 4.31 1.72 6.39
C ALA A 33 5.20 1.52 5.15
N ASP A 34 5.49 2.58 4.42
CA ASP A 34 6.44 2.59 3.30
C ASP A 34 7.86 2.22 3.74
N SER A 35 8.32 2.76 4.87
CA SER A 35 9.63 2.43 5.43
C SER A 35 9.74 0.96 5.83
N ILE A 36 8.69 0.40 6.45
CA ILE A 36 8.61 -1.01 6.82
C ILE A 36 8.66 -1.89 5.56
N SER A 37 7.85 -1.55 4.57
CA SER A 37 7.71 -2.37 3.35
C SER A 37 8.95 -2.29 2.46
N SER A 38 9.60 -1.12 2.39
CA SER A 38 10.81 -0.91 1.60
C SER A 38 12.07 -1.52 2.23
N ASN A 39 12.03 -1.85 3.52
CA ASN A 39 13.15 -2.46 4.27
C ASN A 39 12.62 -3.66 5.05
N PRO A 40 12.16 -4.73 4.36
CA PRO A 40 11.67 -5.92 5.03
C PRO A 40 12.80 -6.51 5.89
N GLU A 41 12.45 -7.04 7.08
CA GLU A 41 13.41 -7.68 7.98
C GLU A 41 13.81 -9.07 7.45
N ILE A 42 14.56 -9.08 6.35
CA ILE A 42 15.07 -10.27 5.67
C ILE A 42 16.06 -10.95 6.61
N GLY A 43 15.65 -12.08 7.19
CA GLY A 43 16.48 -12.88 8.09
C GLY A 43 15.76 -13.34 9.36
N LYS A 44 14.66 -12.67 9.74
CA LYS A 44 13.78 -13.22 10.78
C LYS A 44 12.98 -14.38 10.23
N ALA A 45 12.98 -15.50 10.95
CA ALA A 45 12.19 -16.66 10.58
C ALA A 45 10.69 -16.32 10.67
N LEU A 46 9.93 -16.73 9.67
CA LEU A 46 8.49 -16.54 9.58
C LEU A 46 7.75 -17.81 10.00
N ASN A 47 6.56 -17.63 10.57
CA ASN A 47 5.60 -18.69 10.88
C ASN A 47 4.21 -18.32 10.35
N ILE A 48 3.46 -19.33 9.94
CA ILE A 48 2.05 -19.17 9.58
C ILE A 48 1.25 -19.12 10.88
N SER A 49 0.61 -17.99 11.15
CA SER A 49 -0.29 -17.82 12.30
C SER A 49 -1.66 -18.46 12.03
N CYS A 50 -2.18 -18.28 10.81
CA CYS A 50 -3.40 -18.93 10.35
C CYS A 50 -3.46 -18.98 8.81
N GLN A 51 -4.15 -19.98 8.25
CA GLN A 51 -4.58 -19.94 6.85
C GLN A 51 -6.03 -20.39 6.72
N LYS A 52 -6.80 -19.69 5.89
CA LYS A 52 -8.18 -20.04 5.57
C LYS A 52 -8.40 -19.94 4.07
N LYS A 53 -9.24 -20.84 3.55
CA LYS A 53 -9.73 -20.74 2.18
C LYS A 53 -10.99 -19.88 2.20
N ILE A 54 -10.92 -18.72 1.56
CA ILE A 54 -12.06 -17.82 1.36
C ILE A 54 -12.38 -17.86 -0.13
N ASP A 55 -13.59 -18.31 -0.45
CA ASP A 55 -14.03 -18.56 -1.82
C ASP A 55 -13.05 -19.50 -2.55
N ASN A 56 -12.36 -19.04 -3.59
CA ASN A 56 -11.37 -19.85 -4.34
C ASN A 56 -9.91 -19.57 -3.97
N LEU A 57 -9.65 -18.68 -3.01
CA LEU A 57 -8.31 -18.24 -2.63
C LEU A 57 -7.96 -18.69 -1.21
N TRP A 58 -6.69 -18.94 -0.97
CA TRP A 58 -6.12 -19.13 0.35
C TRP A 58 -5.58 -17.81 0.87
N ILE A 59 -6.02 -17.41 2.06
CA ILE A 59 -5.54 -16.24 2.78
C ILE A 59 -4.70 -16.75 3.94
N SER A 60 -3.41 -16.39 3.94
CA SER A 60 -2.45 -16.80 4.95
C SER A 60 -1.96 -15.60 5.73
N PHE A 61 -2.11 -15.62 7.04
CA PHE A 61 -1.54 -14.63 7.96
C PHE A 61 -0.25 -15.16 8.53
N ILE A 62 0.80 -14.34 8.42
CA ILE A 62 2.17 -14.72 8.70
C ILE A 62 2.76 -13.72 9.69
N GLY A 63 3.39 -14.27 10.73
CA GLY A 63 4.09 -13.54 11.78
C GLY A 63 5.57 -13.93 11.86
N TYR A 64 6.36 -13.21 12.64
CA TYR A 64 7.69 -13.68 13.01
C TYR A 64 7.58 -14.87 13.96
N LYS A 65 8.49 -15.83 13.80
CA LYS A 65 8.51 -17.04 14.63
C LYS A 65 8.77 -16.66 16.09
N GLY A 66 7.84 -17.04 16.97
CA GLY A 66 7.90 -16.72 18.41
C GLY A 66 7.14 -15.45 18.79
N GLU A 67 6.61 -14.71 17.80
CA GLU A 67 5.73 -13.58 18.02
C GLU A 67 4.28 -14.00 17.72
N ASN A 68 3.32 -13.42 18.46
CA ASN A 68 1.90 -13.70 18.26
C ASN A 68 1.29 -12.79 17.18
N GLU A 69 2.01 -11.76 16.74
CA GLU A 69 1.53 -10.75 15.80
C GLU A 69 1.55 -11.26 14.34
N ALA A 70 0.45 -11.07 13.63
CA ALA A 70 0.36 -11.24 12.19
C ALA A 70 0.70 -9.92 11.49
N ILE A 71 1.79 -9.93 10.72
CA ILE A 71 2.35 -8.73 10.07
C ILE A 71 2.25 -8.78 8.55
N ILE A 72 2.16 -9.99 7.98
CA ILE A 72 2.10 -10.25 6.54
C ILE A 72 0.82 -11.00 6.23
N VAL A 73 0.19 -10.63 5.12
CA VAL A 73 -0.84 -11.43 4.47
C VAL A 73 -0.30 -11.94 3.13
N ALA A 74 -0.64 -13.18 2.79
CA ALA A 74 -0.43 -13.73 1.46
C ALA A 74 -1.76 -14.27 0.92
N VAL A 75 -2.05 -13.91 -0.33
CA VAL A 75 -3.21 -14.37 -1.09
C VAL A 75 -2.71 -15.33 -2.16
N THR A 76 -3.14 -16.59 -2.10
CA THR A 76 -2.58 -17.66 -2.91
C THR A 76 -3.67 -18.57 -3.49
N ASN A 77 -3.35 -19.28 -4.57
CA ASN A 77 -4.27 -20.29 -5.13
C ASN A 77 -4.21 -21.62 -4.35
N GLU A 78 -3.14 -21.83 -3.59
CA GLU A 78 -2.89 -23.04 -2.79
C GLU A 78 -2.33 -22.68 -1.41
N LYS A 79 -2.46 -23.57 -0.43
CA LYS A 79 -1.86 -23.38 0.91
C LYS A 79 -0.35 -23.17 0.83
N ILE A 80 0.15 -22.18 1.56
CA ILE A 80 1.59 -22.01 1.78
C ILE A 80 2.05 -23.06 2.79
N GLN A 81 3.14 -23.78 2.49
CA GLN A 81 3.71 -24.76 3.43
C GLN A 81 4.90 -24.17 4.19
N ASN A 82 5.75 -23.42 3.50
CA ASN A 82 6.94 -22.80 4.05
C ASN A 82 6.98 -21.30 3.72
N PRO A 83 6.52 -20.42 4.63
CA PRO A 83 6.45 -18.99 4.36
C PRO A 83 7.83 -18.37 4.10
N ASN A 84 8.91 -18.94 4.65
CA ASN A 84 10.28 -18.44 4.47
C ASN A 84 10.81 -18.62 3.03
N LYS A 85 10.23 -19.56 2.26
CA LYS A 85 10.63 -19.84 0.88
C LYS A 85 9.60 -19.36 -0.14
N GLU A 86 8.33 -19.46 0.21
CA GLU A 86 7.23 -19.34 -0.76
C GLU A 86 6.75 -17.91 -0.96
N ILE A 87 6.71 -17.05 0.07
CA ILE A 87 6.13 -15.70 -0.09
C ILE A 87 6.95 -14.83 -1.05
N PHE A 88 8.27 -14.98 -1.05
CA PHE A 88 9.15 -14.22 -1.94
C PHE A 88 9.17 -14.77 -3.38
N ARG A 89 8.52 -15.92 -3.61
CA ARG A 89 8.55 -16.65 -4.88
C ARG A 89 7.26 -16.43 -5.67
N ILE A 90 7.18 -15.27 -6.31
CA ILE A 90 6.04 -14.86 -7.14
C ILE A 90 6.15 -15.42 -8.57
N LEU A 91 7.38 -15.72 -9.03
CA LEU A 91 7.65 -16.34 -10.33
C LEU A 91 8.38 -17.66 -10.15
N ASP A 92 7.96 -18.63 -10.94
CA ASP A 92 8.61 -19.91 -11.15
C ASP A 92 9.23 -19.94 -12.54
N PHE A 93 10.27 -20.75 -12.73
CA PHE A 93 10.83 -20.99 -14.05
C PHE A 93 10.58 -22.45 -14.41
N ASN A 94 9.80 -22.68 -15.45
CA ASN A 94 9.61 -24.00 -16.03
C ASN A 94 10.25 -24.01 -17.42
N GLU A 95 11.21 -24.91 -17.64
CA GLU A 95 11.93 -25.03 -18.92
C GLU A 95 12.50 -23.70 -19.46
N GLY A 96 12.94 -22.82 -18.56
CA GLY A 96 13.50 -21.51 -18.89
C GLY A 96 12.47 -20.40 -19.14
N SER A 97 11.17 -20.71 -19.12
CA SER A 97 10.09 -19.71 -19.22
C SER A 97 9.55 -19.34 -17.84
N PRO A 98 9.35 -18.04 -17.55
CA PRO A 98 8.72 -17.62 -16.32
C PRO A 98 7.23 -18.01 -16.34
N VAL A 99 6.77 -18.68 -15.29
CA VAL A 99 5.37 -18.97 -15.02
C VAL A 99 4.99 -18.33 -13.68
N LEU A 100 3.73 -17.92 -13.54
CA LEU A 100 3.25 -17.36 -12.29
C LEU A 100 3.34 -18.43 -11.19
N GLY A 101 3.97 -18.06 -10.07
CA GLY A 101 4.05 -18.90 -8.90
C GLY A 101 2.72 -19.01 -8.17
N LYS A 102 2.70 -19.78 -7.08
CA LYS A 102 1.49 -20.04 -6.28
C LYS A 102 0.96 -18.80 -5.54
N VAL A 103 1.84 -17.83 -5.29
CA VAL A 103 1.53 -16.60 -4.58
C VAL A 103 1.03 -15.54 -5.56
N THR A 104 -0.26 -15.23 -5.50
CA THR A 104 -0.86 -14.21 -6.38
C THR A 104 -0.43 -12.81 -5.95
N THR A 105 -0.41 -12.56 -4.64
CA THR A 105 0.18 -11.36 -4.03
C THR A 105 0.45 -11.63 -2.55
N TRP A 106 1.31 -10.83 -1.96
CA TRP A 106 1.56 -10.78 -0.52
C TRP A 106 1.94 -9.36 -0.12
N GLY A 107 1.85 -9.07 1.16
CA GLY A 107 2.15 -7.74 1.64
C GLY A 107 2.02 -7.59 3.14
N TYR A 108 2.26 -6.39 3.62
CA TYR A 108 2.05 -6.02 5.00
C TYR A 108 0.61 -5.59 5.23
N VAL A 109 0.06 -5.94 6.38
CA VAL A 109 -1.28 -5.55 6.83
C VAL A 109 -1.20 -4.83 8.15
N PHE A 110 -2.10 -3.88 8.36
CA PHE A 110 -2.16 -3.11 9.60
C PHE A 110 -3.62 -2.88 10.02
N ASP A 111 -3.82 -2.86 11.32
CA ASP A 111 -5.02 -2.46 12.04
C ASP A 111 -4.69 -1.17 12.79
N ARG A 112 -4.85 -0.01 12.12
CA ARG A 112 -4.44 1.28 12.67
C ARG A 112 -5.34 1.70 13.84
N ASN A 113 -6.64 1.44 13.74
CA ASN A 113 -7.61 1.85 14.75
C ASN A 113 -7.79 0.83 15.90
N LYS A 114 -7.17 -0.35 15.80
CA LYS A 114 -7.22 -1.46 16.78
C LYS A 114 -8.60 -2.05 16.97
N ASP A 115 -9.46 -2.01 15.94
CA ASP A 115 -10.80 -2.60 15.97
C ASP A 115 -10.82 -4.10 15.66
N GLY A 116 -9.65 -4.67 15.32
CA GLY A 116 -9.48 -6.06 14.96
C GLY A 116 -9.70 -6.35 13.47
N LYS A 117 -9.76 -5.32 12.61
CA LYS A 117 -9.81 -5.44 11.15
C LYS A 117 -8.58 -4.81 10.53
N VAL A 118 -8.24 -5.26 9.34
CA VAL A 118 -7.23 -4.60 8.51
C VAL A 118 -7.88 -3.37 7.88
N ASP A 119 -7.21 -2.23 8.01
CA ASP A 119 -7.60 -0.94 7.41
C ASP A 119 -6.48 -0.36 6.52
N TYR A 120 -5.34 -1.03 6.42
CA TYR A 120 -4.23 -0.66 5.55
C TYR A 120 -3.50 -1.88 5.00
N LEU A 121 -3.24 -1.85 3.70
CA LEU A 121 -2.53 -2.87 2.94
C LEU A 121 -1.29 -2.26 2.27
N SER A 122 -0.19 -2.98 2.30
CA SER A 122 1.02 -2.68 1.51
C SER A 122 1.37 -3.91 0.72
N LEU A 123 0.84 -4.03 -0.51
CA LEU A 123 0.89 -5.24 -1.32
C LEU A 123 2.00 -5.15 -2.37
N VAL A 124 2.71 -6.25 -2.59
CA VAL A 124 3.78 -6.32 -3.59
C VAL A 124 3.23 -6.08 -4.99
N ASP A 125 3.89 -5.20 -5.74
CA ASP A 125 3.59 -4.91 -7.15
C ASP A 125 4.68 -5.47 -8.08
N GLY A 126 5.89 -5.65 -7.57
CA GLY A 126 7.02 -6.21 -8.30
C GLY A 126 8.35 -5.63 -7.81
N ALA A 127 9.30 -5.45 -8.72
CA ALA A 127 10.57 -4.79 -8.43
C ALA A 127 11.02 -3.93 -9.61
N ALA A 128 11.53 -2.74 -9.31
CA ALA A 128 12.14 -1.85 -10.30
C ALA A 128 13.19 -0.94 -9.65
N PRO A 129 14.09 -0.35 -10.45
CA PRO A 129 15.12 0.53 -9.93
C PRO A 129 14.57 1.92 -9.61
N PHE A 130 15.03 2.51 -8.50
CA PHE A 130 14.63 3.86 -8.09
C PHE A 130 15.57 4.91 -8.66
N LEU A 131 15.01 5.90 -9.35
CA LEU A 131 15.77 7.00 -9.96
C LEU A 131 16.42 7.85 -8.86
N ASP A 132 17.72 8.11 -9.00
CA ASP A 132 18.43 9.05 -8.15
C ASP A 132 19.51 9.80 -8.93
N ASP A 133 20.17 10.73 -8.24
CA ASP A 133 21.14 11.66 -8.84
C ASP A 133 22.41 10.95 -9.37
N ARG A 134 22.55 9.64 -9.16
CA ARG A 134 23.67 8.82 -9.69
C ARG A 134 23.36 8.19 -11.04
N VAL A 135 22.12 8.27 -11.53
CA VAL A 135 21.75 7.76 -12.85
C VAL A 135 22.15 8.79 -13.90
N PRO A 136 23.09 8.47 -14.82
CA PRO A 136 23.55 9.44 -15.80
C PRO A 136 22.44 9.80 -16.78
N GLU A 137 22.44 11.04 -17.29
CA GLU A 137 21.51 11.44 -18.34
C GLU A 137 21.65 10.61 -19.63
N SER A 138 22.83 10.01 -19.85
CA SER A 138 23.09 9.10 -20.96
C SER A 138 22.56 7.68 -20.75
N TYR A 139 21.93 7.36 -19.61
CA TYR A 139 21.40 6.03 -19.35
C TYR A 139 20.42 5.62 -20.48
N PRO A 140 20.56 4.41 -21.06
CA PRO A 140 19.78 4.01 -22.23
C PRO A 140 18.26 4.11 -22.02
N ALA A 141 17.55 4.42 -23.10
CA ALA A 141 16.09 4.37 -23.09
C ALA A 141 15.57 2.92 -23.01
N ARG A 142 14.31 2.76 -22.58
CA ARG A 142 13.57 1.51 -22.56
C ARG A 142 13.74 0.76 -23.89
N GLY A 143 14.00 -0.54 -23.80
CA GLY A 143 14.16 -1.42 -24.96
C GLY A 143 15.53 -1.35 -25.65
N GLN A 144 16.42 -0.43 -25.24
CA GLN A 144 17.80 -0.43 -25.73
C GLN A 144 18.65 -1.44 -24.96
N LYS A 145 19.69 -1.95 -25.63
CA LYS A 145 20.65 -2.88 -25.02
C LYS A 145 21.48 -2.16 -23.97
N LEU A 146 21.46 -2.66 -22.74
CA LEU A 146 22.28 -2.13 -21.65
C LEU A 146 23.73 -2.57 -21.80
N SER A 147 24.67 -1.67 -21.51
CA SER A 147 26.06 -2.07 -21.25
C SER A 147 26.16 -2.83 -19.92
N ARG A 148 27.31 -3.47 -19.66
CA ARG A 148 27.54 -4.14 -18.37
C ARG A 148 27.41 -3.17 -17.19
N ASN A 149 27.99 -1.98 -17.30
CA ASN A 149 27.93 -0.97 -16.23
C ASN A 149 26.49 -0.47 -16.02
N ASP A 150 25.72 -0.31 -17.10
CA ASP A 150 24.32 0.11 -17.01
C ASP A 150 23.44 -0.97 -16.35
N LEU A 151 23.74 -2.24 -16.64
CA LEU A 151 23.05 -3.38 -16.03
C LEU A 151 23.39 -3.50 -14.55
N GLU A 152 24.68 -3.38 -14.18
CA GLU A 152 25.11 -3.38 -12.78
C GLU A 152 24.46 -2.22 -12.02
N LEU A 153 24.40 -1.02 -12.61
CA LEU A 153 23.70 0.12 -12.04
C LEU A 153 22.20 -0.16 -11.86
N TYR A 154 21.53 -0.72 -12.88
CA TYR A 154 20.11 -1.07 -12.83
C TYR A 154 19.81 -2.03 -11.68
N VAL A 155 20.53 -3.16 -11.64
CA VAL A 155 20.32 -4.22 -10.63
C VAL A 155 20.59 -3.71 -9.22
N ASN A 156 21.66 -2.94 -9.01
CA ASN A 156 22.00 -2.38 -7.70
C ASN A 156 20.97 -1.36 -7.17
N LYS A 157 20.08 -0.87 -8.03
CA LYS A 157 19.05 0.11 -7.68
C LYS A 157 17.67 -0.52 -7.54
N CYS A 158 17.50 -1.75 -8.03
CA CYS A 158 16.25 -2.48 -7.93
C CYS A 158 15.86 -2.68 -6.47
N LYS A 159 14.61 -2.36 -6.17
CA LYS A 159 13.97 -2.64 -4.88
C LYS A 159 12.63 -3.29 -5.14
N ILE A 160 12.18 -4.10 -4.18
CA ILE A 160 10.80 -4.56 -4.17
C ILE A 160 9.90 -3.34 -3.97
N ILE A 161 8.83 -3.29 -4.75
CA ILE A 161 7.83 -2.22 -4.71
C ILE A 161 6.59 -2.76 -4.05
N PHE A 162 6.08 -1.98 -3.11
CA PHE A 162 4.78 -2.18 -2.51
C PHE A 162 3.88 -1.00 -2.88
N ASN A 163 2.71 -1.32 -3.42
CA ASN A 163 1.63 -0.35 -3.58
C ASN A 163 0.79 -0.39 -2.30
N HIS A 164 0.45 0.80 -1.82
CA HIS A 164 -0.30 0.95 -0.59
C HIS A 164 -1.76 1.26 -0.87
N TRP A 165 -2.63 0.71 -0.03
CA TRP A 165 -4.08 0.86 -0.10
C TRP A 165 -4.60 1.08 1.31
N ALA A 166 -5.39 2.13 1.51
CA ALA A 166 -5.88 2.54 2.81
C ALA A 166 -7.38 2.77 2.78
N ASP A 167 -8.02 2.30 3.84
CA ASP A 167 -9.39 2.63 4.25
C ASP A 167 -9.28 3.73 5.31
N ASP A 168 -9.14 5.00 4.88
CA ASP A 168 -8.78 6.09 5.79
C ASP A 168 -9.87 6.38 6.84
N ASN A 169 -11.15 6.12 6.52
CA ASN A 169 -12.27 6.30 7.46
C ASN A 169 -12.68 5.02 8.20
N CYS A 170 -12.01 3.90 7.97
CA CYS A 170 -12.30 2.61 8.60
C CYS A 170 -13.74 2.10 8.31
N ASP A 171 -14.27 2.38 7.11
CA ASP A 171 -15.59 1.92 6.66
C ASP A 171 -15.54 0.62 5.83
N GLU A 172 -14.38 -0.02 5.85
CA GLU A 172 -13.99 -1.21 5.09
C GLU A 172 -13.92 -0.97 3.58
N LYS A 173 -13.72 0.26 3.12
CA LYS A 173 -13.50 0.58 1.71
C LYS A 173 -12.21 1.34 1.50
N ILE A 174 -11.49 0.96 0.44
CA ILE A 174 -10.27 1.66 0.08
C ILE A 174 -10.63 3.03 -0.52
N ASP A 175 -10.16 4.09 0.12
CA ASP A 175 -10.38 5.48 -0.30
C ASP A 175 -9.07 6.23 -0.59
N ALA A 176 -7.92 5.62 -0.29
CA ALA A 176 -6.60 6.19 -0.48
C ALA A 176 -5.58 5.17 -0.97
N VAL A 177 -4.62 5.63 -1.78
CA VAL A 177 -3.57 4.77 -2.36
C VAL A 177 -2.23 5.49 -2.43
N VAL A 178 -1.14 4.74 -2.31
CA VAL A 178 0.21 5.19 -2.68
C VAL A 178 0.82 4.26 -3.69
N HIS A 179 1.00 4.74 -4.92
CA HIS A 179 1.56 3.96 -6.03
C HIS A 179 2.88 4.52 -6.51
N VAL A 180 3.74 3.67 -7.07
CA VAL A 180 4.89 4.13 -7.86
C VAL A 180 4.45 4.66 -9.22
N ASP A 181 5.16 5.66 -9.74
CA ASP A 181 5.01 6.19 -11.09
C ASP A 181 6.36 6.05 -11.81
N ILE A 182 6.37 5.22 -12.85
CA ILE A 182 7.56 4.86 -13.62
C ILE A 182 7.91 5.97 -14.62
N ASP A 183 9.20 6.18 -14.86
CA ASP A 183 9.69 7.01 -15.93
C ASP A 183 9.30 6.41 -17.30
N PRO A 184 8.59 7.16 -18.16
CA PRO A 184 8.12 6.64 -19.44
C PRO A 184 9.25 6.27 -20.40
N LEU A 185 10.45 6.82 -20.21
CA LEU A 185 11.59 6.66 -21.09
C LEU A 185 12.56 5.56 -20.63
N ARG A 186 12.68 5.26 -19.33
CA ARG A 186 13.83 4.47 -18.82
C ARG A 186 13.52 3.34 -17.83
N ASP A 187 12.25 3.03 -17.53
CA ASP A 187 11.87 1.97 -16.57
C ASP A 187 12.28 2.21 -15.11
N TRP A 188 12.62 3.44 -14.73
CA TRP A 188 12.94 3.79 -13.35
C TRP A 188 11.71 4.25 -12.60
N VAL A 189 11.57 3.88 -11.33
CA VAL A 189 10.63 4.55 -10.43
C VAL A 189 11.07 6.00 -10.28
N ARG A 190 10.29 6.92 -10.82
CA ARG A 190 10.59 8.36 -10.79
C ARG A 190 10.07 9.01 -9.52
N ARG A 191 8.91 8.57 -9.05
CA ARG A 191 8.20 9.12 -7.90
C ARG A 191 7.15 8.15 -7.38
N LYS A 192 6.59 8.48 -6.22
CA LYS A 192 5.36 7.89 -5.67
C LYS A 192 4.22 8.89 -5.79
N ILE A 193 3.00 8.41 -5.99
CA ILE A 193 1.79 9.20 -6.07
C ILE A 193 0.88 8.77 -4.92
N LEU A 194 0.54 9.72 -4.05
CA LEU A 194 -0.55 9.58 -3.08
C LEU A 194 -1.81 10.14 -3.73
N ALA A 195 -2.89 9.37 -3.74
CA ALA A 195 -4.21 9.83 -4.18
C ALA A 195 -5.27 9.39 -3.18
N ARG A 196 -6.09 10.34 -2.70
CA ARG A 196 -7.10 10.09 -1.66
C ARG A 196 -8.46 10.70 -2.01
N CYS A 197 -9.50 10.04 -1.54
CA CYS A 197 -10.88 10.49 -1.54
C CYS A 197 -11.26 10.95 -0.12
N THR A 198 -10.72 12.07 0.36
CA THR A 198 -10.90 12.53 1.75
C THR A 198 -12.33 12.98 2.10
N LYS A 199 -13.23 13.02 1.11
CA LYS A 199 -14.67 13.25 1.28
C LYS A 199 -15.51 11.96 1.20
N PHE A 200 -14.87 10.81 0.95
CA PHE A 200 -15.49 9.49 0.86
C PHE A 200 -16.64 9.40 -0.17
N ASP A 201 -16.57 10.21 -1.22
CA ASP A 201 -17.55 10.32 -2.31
C ASP A 201 -17.06 9.67 -3.62
N ASN A 202 -16.00 8.86 -3.54
CA ASN A 202 -15.25 8.29 -4.68
C ASN A 202 -14.63 9.35 -5.60
N ARG A 203 -14.41 10.58 -5.13
CA ARG A 203 -13.73 11.63 -5.89
C ARG A 203 -12.38 11.96 -5.27
N PHE A 204 -11.35 11.95 -6.11
CA PHE A 204 -10.01 12.36 -5.71
C PHE A 204 -9.98 13.86 -5.47
N ASN A 205 -9.50 14.24 -4.30
CA ASN A 205 -9.42 15.64 -3.88
C ASN A 205 -8.13 15.98 -3.12
N ASP A 206 -7.29 14.98 -2.85
CA ASP A 206 -5.99 15.14 -2.18
C ASP A 206 -4.99 14.25 -2.93
N VAL A 207 -4.15 14.87 -3.77
CA VAL A 207 -3.22 14.16 -4.67
C VAL A 207 -1.85 14.81 -4.64
N PHE A 208 -0.82 14.03 -4.37
CA PHE A 208 0.57 14.49 -4.26
C PHE A 208 1.52 13.52 -4.95
N ALA A 209 2.59 14.05 -5.56
CA ALA A 209 3.72 13.25 -6.04
C ALA A 209 4.95 13.48 -5.19
N PHE A 210 5.69 12.42 -4.86
CA PHE A 210 6.90 12.47 -4.05
C PHE A 210 8.06 11.80 -4.78
N ARG A 211 9.16 12.50 -5.04
CA ARG A 211 10.33 11.89 -5.71
C ARG A 211 11.03 10.83 -4.87
N LYS A 212 11.18 11.09 -3.56
CA LYS A 212 12.01 10.27 -2.66
C LYS A 212 11.19 9.59 -1.57
N LYS A 213 10.58 10.36 -0.68
CA LYS A 213 9.82 9.86 0.48
C LYS A 213 8.47 10.56 0.58
N ILE A 214 7.46 9.86 1.09
CA ILE A 214 6.08 10.38 1.27
C ILE A 214 6.05 11.55 2.29
N SER A 215 7.06 11.66 3.16
CA SER A 215 7.25 12.80 4.07
C SER A 215 7.99 14.01 3.47
N GLY A 216 8.39 13.92 2.20
CA GLY A 216 9.22 14.93 1.54
C GLY A 216 8.44 16.00 0.78
N GLU A 217 9.18 16.82 0.05
CA GLU A 217 8.60 17.80 -0.89
C GLU A 217 7.73 17.10 -1.93
N HIS A 218 6.58 17.71 -2.22
CA HIS A 218 5.64 17.19 -3.20
C HIS A 218 5.57 18.05 -4.46
N GLU A 219 5.34 17.38 -5.58
CA GLU A 219 5.09 18.00 -6.87
C GLU A 219 3.59 18.03 -7.16
N LYS A 220 3.15 19.03 -7.92
CA LYS A 220 1.80 19.05 -8.47
C LYS A 220 1.67 18.03 -9.60
N ILE A 221 0.55 17.31 -9.61
CA ILE A 221 0.12 16.46 -10.71
C ILE A 221 -1.21 17.02 -11.22
N ASN A 222 -1.39 17.02 -12.54
CA ASN A 222 -2.70 17.28 -13.13
C ASN A 222 -3.55 16.02 -13.04
N PHE A 223 -4.72 16.12 -12.42
CA PHE A 223 -5.67 15.02 -12.28
C PHE A 223 -7.10 15.53 -12.45
N THR A 224 -8.04 14.60 -12.61
CA THR A 224 -9.47 14.89 -12.58
C THR A 224 -10.06 14.32 -11.29
N SER A 225 -11.24 14.79 -10.88
CA SER A 225 -11.91 14.26 -9.69
C SER A 225 -12.17 12.74 -9.75
N THR A 226 -12.09 12.09 -10.91
CA THR A 226 -12.38 10.66 -11.08
C THR A 226 -11.19 9.83 -11.52
N ALA A 227 -10.05 10.47 -11.85
CA ALA A 227 -8.87 9.77 -12.34
C ALA A 227 -7.57 10.53 -12.04
N VAL A 228 -6.59 9.82 -11.49
CA VAL A 228 -5.21 10.29 -11.31
C VAL A 228 -4.30 9.54 -12.28
N PRO A 229 -3.67 10.23 -13.26
CA PRO A 229 -2.81 9.57 -14.24
C PRO A 229 -1.49 9.13 -13.58
N TYR A 230 -1.03 7.94 -13.95
CA TYR A 230 0.27 7.41 -13.53
C TYR A 230 0.78 6.36 -14.52
N ARG A 231 1.99 5.86 -14.34
CA ARG A 231 2.61 4.82 -15.16
C ARG A 231 2.96 3.64 -14.26
N PRO A 232 2.10 2.60 -14.21
CA PRO A 232 2.36 1.43 -13.38
C PRO A 232 3.57 0.65 -13.87
N LEU A 233 4.10 -0.21 -13.01
CA LEU A 233 5.15 -1.15 -13.40
C LEU A 233 4.71 -1.97 -14.62
N GLY A 234 5.59 -2.07 -15.62
CA GLY A 234 5.30 -2.80 -16.86
C GLY A 234 4.37 -2.09 -17.86
N SER A 235 3.92 -0.87 -17.60
CA SER A 235 3.08 -0.09 -18.53
C SER A 235 3.61 1.33 -18.75
N ILE A 236 3.34 1.87 -19.94
CA ILE A 236 3.66 3.28 -20.28
C ILE A 236 2.56 4.27 -19.85
N SER A 237 1.39 3.77 -19.47
CA SER A 237 0.24 4.59 -19.07
C SER A 237 -0.72 3.82 -18.17
N GLY A 238 -1.47 4.56 -17.36
CA GLY A 238 -2.45 4.04 -16.43
C GLY A 238 -3.19 5.16 -15.71
N SER A 239 -4.20 4.80 -14.94
CA SER A 239 -4.93 5.75 -14.10
C SER A 239 -5.44 5.07 -12.85
N ILE A 240 -5.28 5.74 -11.71
CA ILE A 240 -5.96 5.39 -10.47
C ILE A 240 -7.39 5.90 -10.62
N THR A 241 -8.35 4.98 -10.60
CA THR A 241 -9.78 5.26 -10.77
C THR A 241 -10.59 4.59 -9.66
N LYS A 242 -11.89 4.90 -9.58
CA LYS A 242 -12.81 4.21 -8.66
C LYS A 242 -12.76 2.68 -8.82
N ASP A 243 -12.67 2.17 -10.04
CA ASP A 243 -12.62 0.72 -10.29
C ASP A 243 -11.33 0.08 -9.75
N VAL A 244 -10.23 0.84 -9.73
CA VAL A 244 -8.98 0.40 -9.09
C VAL A 244 -9.18 0.30 -7.57
N LEU A 245 -9.80 1.31 -6.95
CA LEU A 245 -10.11 1.30 -5.51
C LEU A 245 -11.07 0.17 -5.14
N GLN A 246 -12.12 -0.05 -5.95
CA GLN A 246 -13.10 -1.10 -5.72
C GLN A 246 -12.47 -2.50 -5.77
N ARG A 247 -11.62 -2.78 -6.77
CA ARG A 247 -10.92 -4.08 -6.85
C ARG A 247 -10.08 -4.36 -5.60
N GLN A 248 -9.50 -3.34 -4.99
CA GLN A 248 -8.70 -3.49 -3.77
C GLN A 248 -9.55 -3.53 -2.51
N THR A 249 -10.72 -2.87 -2.52
CA THR A 249 -11.75 -3.05 -1.52
C THR A 249 -12.22 -4.51 -1.48
N ASP A 250 -12.41 -5.15 -2.64
CA ASP A 250 -12.79 -6.57 -2.70
C ASP A 250 -11.70 -7.46 -2.09
N ILE A 251 -10.42 -7.15 -2.31
CA ILE A 251 -9.28 -7.84 -1.68
C ILE A 251 -9.28 -7.60 -0.16
N LEU A 252 -9.51 -6.36 0.30
CA LEU A 252 -9.63 -6.02 1.71
C LEU A 252 -10.75 -6.83 2.39
N TYR A 253 -11.91 -6.95 1.75
CA TYR A 253 -13.02 -7.76 2.26
C TYR A 253 -12.66 -9.24 2.39
N LEU A 254 -11.95 -9.82 1.41
CA LEU A 254 -11.47 -11.20 1.49
C LEU A 254 -10.54 -11.39 2.69
N ILE A 255 -9.62 -10.43 2.91
CA ILE A 255 -8.70 -10.44 4.04
C ILE A 255 -9.45 -10.32 5.36
N ASN A 256 -10.37 -9.36 5.51
CA ASN A 256 -11.11 -9.14 6.76
C ASN A 256 -12.07 -10.29 7.09
N ARG A 257 -12.66 -10.97 6.09
CA ARG A 257 -13.36 -12.24 6.30
C ARG A 257 -12.42 -13.31 6.87
N ALA A 258 -11.22 -13.44 6.33
CA ALA A 258 -10.22 -14.38 6.84
C ALA A 258 -9.75 -14.01 8.26
N VAL A 259 -9.58 -12.73 8.58
CA VAL A 259 -9.25 -12.25 9.95
C VAL A 259 -10.27 -12.78 10.95
N LYS A 260 -11.57 -12.65 10.62
CA LYS A 260 -12.68 -13.14 11.46
C LYS A 260 -12.64 -14.66 11.61
N GLU A 261 -12.48 -15.41 10.51
CA GLU A 261 -12.45 -16.88 10.56
C GLU A 261 -11.21 -17.46 11.25
N CYS A 262 -10.11 -16.72 11.22
CA CYS A 262 -8.86 -17.06 11.91
C CYS A 262 -8.86 -16.61 13.38
N ASN A 263 -9.79 -15.76 13.79
CA ASN A 263 -9.83 -15.14 15.12
C ASN A 263 -8.51 -14.43 15.49
N ILE A 264 -7.92 -13.70 14.54
CA ILE A 264 -6.61 -13.03 14.72
C ILE A 264 -6.70 -11.52 14.90
N GLY A 265 -7.90 -10.91 14.95
CA GLY A 265 -8.04 -9.45 15.01
C GLY A 265 -7.20 -8.79 16.12
N LYS A 266 -7.13 -9.40 17.30
CA LYS A 266 -6.32 -8.91 18.44
C LYS A 266 -4.80 -9.04 18.26
N ASN A 267 -4.39 -9.79 17.24
CA ASN A 267 -3.02 -10.13 16.93
C ASN A 267 -2.56 -9.46 15.63
N LEU A 268 -3.37 -8.56 15.04
CA LEU A 268 -2.93 -7.79 13.89
C LEU A 268 -1.92 -6.73 14.31
N ARG A 269 -1.03 -6.38 13.37
CA ARG A 269 -0.07 -5.32 13.59
C ARG A 269 -0.77 -3.97 13.73
N GLY A 270 -0.55 -3.33 14.88
CA GLY A 270 -1.04 -1.97 15.14
C GLY A 270 -0.16 -0.88 14.55
N GLU A 271 -0.54 0.38 14.82
CA GLU A 271 0.26 1.55 14.46
C GLU A 271 1.66 1.53 15.09
#